data_AF-A0A0N4VR38-F1
#
_entry.id   AF-A0A0N4VR38-F1
#
_cell.length_a   1.000
_cell.length_b   1.000
_cell.length_c   1.000
_cell.angle_alpha   90.00
_cell.angle_beta   90.00
_cell.angle_gamma   90.00
#
_symmetry.space_group_name_H-M   'P 1'
#
loop_
_entity.id
_entity.type
_entity.pdbx_description
1 polymer ?
#
loop_
_entity_poly.entity_id
_entity_poly.type
_entity_poly.pdbx_seq_one_letter_code
_entity_poly.pdbx_strand_id
1 'polypeptide(L)'
;MMRKNIQFISLNNRKKRYYLIVYRQRRMPVLPHWKLTYFNGRGRAETIRLLFAQAAVPYDDIRIEREQWPAMKDDCREDDVVGVLMTA
;
A
#
# COMPACT_ATOMS: atom_id res chain seq x y z
N MET A 1 14.40 14.71 -10.80
CA MET A 1 14.89 15.97 -10.21
C MET A 1 13.70 16.86 -9.87
N MET A 2 13.20 16.84 -8.63
CA MET A 2 11.96 17.54 -8.23
C MET A 2 12.29 18.97 -7.76
N ARG A 3 11.70 19.98 -8.40
CA ARG A 3 11.79 21.39 -7.97
C ARG A 3 11.08 21.56 -6.62
N LYS A 4 11.84 21.75 -5.54
CA LYS A 4 11.30 22.08 -4.21
C LYS A 4 10.81 23.53 -4.24
N ASN A 5 9.49 23.73 -4.16
CA ASN A 5 8.88 25.05 -4.12
C ASN A 5 8.96 25.58 -2.68
N ILE A 6 9.97 26.41 -2.40
CA ILE A 6 10.30 26.97 -1.08
C ILE A 6 9.59 28.33 -0.96
N GLN A 7 8.75 28.52 0.06
CA GLN A 7 8.12 29.80 0.36
C GLN A 7 8.76 30.41 1.62
N PHE A 8 9.22 31.66 1.53
CA PHE A 8 9.84 32.39 2.63
C PHE A 8 8.82 33.35 3.27
N ILE A 9 8.62 33.24 4.59
CA ILE A 9 7.80 34.17 5.36
C ILE A 9 8.73 35.01 6.24
N SER A 10 8.66 36.33 6.10
CA SER A 10 9.48 37.29 6.85
C SER A 10 8.74 37.76 8.10
N LEU A 11 9.24 37.44 9.29
CA LEU A 11 8.75 37.98 10.55
C LEU A 11 9.63 39.16 10.98
N ASN A 12 9.07 40.36 10.92
CA ASN A 12 9.79 41.60 11.21
C ASN A 12 9.71 41.91 12.71
N ASN A 13 10.83 41.81 13.43
CA ASN A 13 10.94 42.38 14.78
C ASN A 13 12.27 43.13 14.93
N ARG A 14 12.21 44.33 15.51
CA ARG A 14 13.09 45.51 15.24
C ARG A 14 14.60 45.35 15.43
N LYS A 15 15.15 44.17 15.72
CA LYS A 15 16.60 43.98 15.90
C LYS A 15 17.22 42.75 15.24
N LYS A 16 16.46 41.78 14.71
CA LYS A 16 17.02 40.59 14.01
C LYS A 16 16.01 40.01 13.00
N ARG A 17 16.46 39.72 11.76
CA ARG A 17 15.67 39.01 10.73
C ARG A 17 15.90 37.50 10.90
N TYR A 18 14.84 36.76 11.18
CA TYR A 18 14.87 35.30 11.23
C TYR A 18 14.04 34.75 10.06
N TYR A 19 14.62 33.80 9.32
CA TYR A 19 13.91 33.03 8.31
C TYR A 19 13.51 31.69 8.92
N LEU A 20 12.21 31.47 9.14
CA LEU A 20 11.71 30.15 9.50
C LEU A 20 11.50 29.37 8.20
N ILE A 21 12.31 28.34 7.98
CA ILE A 21 12.14 27.43 6.85
C ILE A 21 11.02 26.45 7.22
N VAL A 22 9.83 26.67 6.66
CA VAL A 22 8.70 25.75 6.82
C VAL A 22 8.79 24.67 5.75
N TYR A 23 9.24 23.48 6.12
CA TYR A 23 9.12 22.32 5.25
C TYR A 23 7.69 21.82 5.29
N ARG A 24 6.91 22.08 4.24
CA ARG A 24 5.65 21.36 4.03
C ARG A 24 6.01 19.90 3.73
N GLN A 25 5.91 19.04 4.73
CA GLN A 25 6.10 17.59 4.58
C GLN A 25 5.08 17.07 3.56
N ARG A 26 5.48 16.95 2.28
CA ARG A 26 4.72 16.15 1.33
C ARG A 26 4.94 14.70 1.76
N ARG A 27 4.02 14.12 2.54
CA ARG A 27 3.95 12.66 2.65
C ARG A 27 3.73 12.15 1.24
N MET A 28 4.75 11.52 0.67
CA MET A 28 4.53 10.70 -0.52
C MET A 28 3.62 9.55 -0.06
N PRO A 29 2.52 9.26 -0.76
CA PRO A 29 1.73 8.09 -0.43
C PRO A 29 2.65 6.87 -0.53
N VAL A 30 2.70 6.09 0.54
CA VAL A 30 3.33 4.77 0.51
C VAL A 30 2.48 3.95 -0.45
N LEU A 31 3.06 3.45 -1.53
CA LEU A 31 2.31 2.58 -2.44
C LEU A 31 2.03 1.27 -1.68
N PRO A 32 0.76 0.88 -1.53
CA PRO A 32 0.41 -0.38 -0.88
C PRO A 32 0.97 -1.53 -1.71
N HIS A 33 1.58 -2.50 -1.04
CA HIS A 33 2.04 -3.75 -1.65
C HIS A 33 0.92 -4.78 -1.53
N TRP A 34 0.46 -5.30 -2.67
CA TRP A 34 -0.67 -6.23 -2.72
C TRP A 34 -0.19 -7.68 -2.82
N LYS A 35 -0.81 -8.57 -2.03
CA LYS A 35 -0.58 -10.01 -2.09
C LYS A 35 -1.92 -10.71 -2.25
N LEU A 36 -2.05 -11.56 -3.26
CA LEU A 36 -3.23 -12.37 -3.52
C LEU A 36 -2.91 -13.84 -3.20
N THR A 37 -3.44 -14.33 -2.09
CA THR A 37 -3.32 -15.74 -1.70
C THR A 37 -4.58 -16.49 -2.09
N TYR A 38 -4.47 -17.52 -2.92
CA TYR A 38 -5.62 -18.34 -3.32
C TYR A 38 -5.22 -19.76 -3.70
N PHE A 39 -6.21 -20.65 -3.81
CA PHE A 39 -6.00 -22.01 -4.30
C PHE A 39 -5.48 -22.03 -5.74
N ASN A 40 -4.85 -23.13 -6.13
CA ASN A 40 -4.43 -23.41 -7.50
C ASN A 40 -5.63 -23.67 -8.43
N GLY A 41 -6.45 -22.64 -8.63
CA GLY A 41 -7.65 -22.64 -9.46
C GLY A 41 -8.08 -21.23 -9.82
N ARG A 42 -9.03 -21.12 -10.76
CA ARG A 42 -9.56 -19.82 -11.21
C ARG A 42 -10.46 -19.19 -10.14
N GLY A 43 -11.52 -19.90 -9.72
CA GLY A 43 -12.37 -19.52 -8.58
C GLY A 43 -12.71 -18.02 -8.51
N ARG A 44 -12.75 -17.47 -7.29
CA ARG A 44 -12.98 -16.03 -7.06
C ARG A 44 -11.73 -15.16 -7.27
N ALA A 45 -10.54 -15.76 -7.26
CA ALA A 45 -9.29 -15.03 -7.47
C ALA A 45 -9.11 -14.57 -8.91
N GLU A 46 -9.68 -15.26 -9.90
CA GLU A 46 -9.50 -14.90 -11.31
C GLU A 46 -9.97 -13.48 -11.62
N THR A 47 -11.13 -13.08 -11.09
CA THR A 47 -11.65 -11.71 -11.25
C THR A 47 -10.69 -10.68 -10.67
N ILE A 48 -10.04 -11.00 -9.55
CA ILE A 48 -9.07 -10.12 -8.88
C ILE A 48 -7.78 -10.03 -9.71
N ARG A 49 -7.28 -11.14 -10.26
CA ARG A 49 -6.11 -11.16 -11.16
C ARG A 49 -6.34 -10.31 -12.42
N LEU A 50 -7.53 -10.41 -13.01
CA LEU A 50 -7.92 -9.59 -14.17
C LEU A 50 -7.97 -8.11 -13.82
N LEU A 51 -8.47 -7.76 -12.63
CA LEU A 51 -8.51 -6.37 -12.16
C LEU A 51 -7.09 -5.81 -11.99
N PHE A 52 -6.18 -6.58 -11.40
CA PHE A 52 -4.77 -6.16 -11.27
C PHE A 52 -4.08 -6.01 -12.64
N ALA A 53 -4.33 -6.94 -13.55
CA ALA A 53 -3.80 -6.87 -14.91
C ALA A 53 -4.32 -5.63 -15.65
N GLN A 54 -5.62 -5.33 -15.54
CA GLN A 54 -6.24 -4.15 -16.14
C GLN A 54 -5.73 -2.84 -15.54
N ALA A 55 -5.48 -2.81 -14.23
CA ALA A 55 -4.97 -1.64 -13.53
C ALA A 55 -3.44 -1.45 -13.69
N ALA A 56 -2.74 -2.42 -14.29
CA ALA A 56 -1.29 -2.48 -14.39
C ALA A 56 -0.59 -2.30 -13.02
N VAL A 57 -1.23 -2.79 -11.95
CA VAL A 57 -0.71 -2.71 -10.58
C VAL A 57 0.05 -4.00 -10.28
N PRO A 58 1.32 -3.92 -9.84
CA PRO A 58 2.07 -5.11 -9.43
C PRO A 58 1.48 -5.69 -8.14
N TYR A 59 1.38 -7.01 -8.09
CA TYR A 59 0.92 -7.78 -6.94
C TYR A 59 1.60 -9.15 -6.92
N ASP A 60 1.69 -9.77 -5.75
CA ASP A 60 2.21 -11.14 -5.59
C ASP A 60 1.05 -12.16 -5.69
N ASP A 61 1.09 -13.10 -6.64
CA ASP A 61 0.13 -14.23 -6.75
C ASP A 61 0.67 -15.46 -5.99
N ILE A 62 0.20 -15.66 -4.75
CA ILE A 62 0.60 -16.77 -3.89
C ILE A 62 -0.43 -17.90 -4.03
N ARG A 63 0.00 -19.03 -4.60
CA ARG A 63 -0.86 -20.19 -4.81
C ARG A 63 -0.64 -21.22 -3.71
N ILE A 64 -1.73 -21.64 -3.09
CA ILE A 64 -1.71 -22.61 -1.99
C ILE A 64 -2.46 -23.88 -2.36
N GLU A 65 -2.02 -25.01 -1.82
CA GLU A 65 -2.74 -26.28 -1.88
C GLU A 65 -3.72 -26.40 -0.71
N ARG A 66 -4.73 -27.28 -0.84
CA ARG A 66 -5.80 -27.42 0.16
C ARG A 66 -5.29 -27.89 1.52
N GLU A 67 -4.19 -28.63 1.55
CA GLU A 67 -3.56 -29.18 2.74
C GLU A 67 -2.85 -28.09 3.57
N GLN A 68 -2.45 -26.98 2.94
CA GLN A 68 -1.77 -25.86 3.60
C GLN A 68 -2.75 -24.88 4.26
N TRP A 69 -4.02 -24.92 3.84
CA TRP A 69 -5.07 -24.02 4.30
C TRP A 69 -5.36 -24.07 5.81
N PRO A 70 -5.47 -25.25 6.46
CA PRO A 70 -5.79 -25.31 7.89
C PRO A 70 -4.75 -24.60 8.76
N ALA A 71 -3.46 -24.75 8.44
CA ALA A 71 -2.38 -24.10 9.16
C ALA A 71 -2.39 -22.57 8.99
N MET A 72 -2.70 -22.08 7.78
CA MET A 72 -2.77 -20.63 7.51
C MET A 72 -3.94 -19.96 8.20
N LYS A 73 -5.08 -20.64 8.31
CA LYS A 73 -6.30 -20.09 8.93
C LYS A 73 -6.06 -19.72 10.39
N ASP A 74 -5.31 -20.55 11.11
CA ASP A 74 -5.04 -20.34 12.54
C ASP A 74 -4.03 -19.19 12.77
N ASP A 75 -3.19 -18.90 11.79
CA ASP A 75 -2.17 -17.83 11.81
C ASP A 75 -2.67 -16.47 11.29
N CYS A 76 -3.92 -16.39 10.79
CA CYS A 76 -4.47 -15.17 10.19
C CYS A 76 -4.68 -14.05 11.24
N ARG A 77 -3.76 -13.09 11.29
CA ARG A 77 -3.98 -11.78 11.94
C ARG A 77 -4.73 -10.85 10.98
N GLU A 78 -5.53 -9.96 11.53
CA GLU A 78 -6.45 -9.07 10.80
C GLU A 78 -5.76 -8.07 9.85
N ASP A 79 -4.44 -8.01 9.85
CA ASP A 79 -3.65 -7.05 9.05
C ASP A 79 -3.29 -7.59 7.65
N ASP A 80 -3.50 -8.88 7.36
CA ASP A 80 -3.17 -9.53 6.08
C ASP A 80 -4.36 -9.58 5.09
N VAL A 81 -5.50 -8.98 5.45
CA VAL A 81 -6.77 -9.08 4.70
C VAL A 81 -6.83 -8.15 3.48
N VAL A 82 -6.13 -8.52 2.43
CA VAL A 82 -6.56 -8.17 1.06
C VAL A 82 -6.56 -9.41 0.17
N GLY A 83 -7.31 -10.44 0.56
CA GLY A 83 -7.39 -11.67 -0.23
C GLY A 83 -8.28 -12.75 0.35
N VAL A 84 -9.60 -12.54 0.27
CA VAL A 84 -10.63 -13.59 0.23
C VAL A 84 -10.50 -14.70 1.29
N LEU A 85 -10.83 -14.37 2.55
CA LEU A 85 -11.42 -15.36 3.44
C LEU A 85 -12.91 -15.47 3.12
N MET A 86 -13.27 -16.11 2.02
CA MET A 86 -14.62 -16.65 1.88
C MET A 86 -14.52 -18.16 2.12
N THR A 87 -14.84 -18.52 3.36
CA THR A 87 -15.31 -19.85 3.74
C THR A 87 -16.18 -20.43 2.63
N ALA A 88 -15.91 -21.71 2.32
CA ALA A 88 -16.76 -22.54 1.47
C ALA A 88 -18.23 -22.46 1.91
#